data_AF-A0A7Y8L988-F1
#
_entry.id   AF-A0A7Y8L988-F1
#
_cell.length_a   1.000
_cell.length_b   1.000
_cell.length_c   1.000
_cell.angle_alpha   90.00
_cell.angle_beta   90.00
_cell.angle_gamma   90.00
#
_symmetry.space_group_name_H-M   'P 1'
#
loop_
_entity.id
_entity.type
_entity.pdbx_description
1 polymer ?
#
loop_
_entity_poly.entity_id
_entity_poly.type
_entity_poly.pdbx_seq_one_letter_code
_entity_poly.pdbx_strand_id
1 'polypeptide(L)' 'FLKSIMRADQQILNVFTKSDKLTQKELSNIKKEYPNSIFISNLKNRGIDTLNEKIFTTIFKVNS' A
#
# COMPACT_ATOMS: atom_id res chain seq x y z
N PHE A 1 -6.45 -12.07 -11.01
CA PHE A 1 -6.03 -11.51 -12.31
C PHE A 1 -4.63 -10.90 -12.26
N LEU A 2 -4.36 -9.81 -11.53
CA LEU A 2 -3.02 -9.20 -11.57
C LEU A 2 -1.89 -10.17 -11.17
N LYS A 3 -2.11 -11.01 -10.15
CA LYS A 3 -1.15 -12.06 -9.76
C LYS A 3 -0.86 -13.10 -10.84
N SER A 4 -1.81 -13.37 -11.76
CA SER A 4 -1.62 -14.39 -12.80
C SER A 4 -0.84 -13.88 -14.01
N ILE A 5 -0.62 -12.56 -14.11
CA ILE A 5 0.15 -11.93 -15.20
C ILE A 5 1.44 -11.26 -14.70
N MET A 6 1.74 -11.37 -13.42
CA MET A 6 2.89 -10.72 -12.77
C MET A 6 4.17 -11.50 -13.09
N ARG A 7 5.21 -10.80 -13.53
CA ARG A 7 6.55 -11.36 -13.75
C ARG A 7 7.32 -11.45 -12.43
N ALA A 8 8.37 -12.27 -12.39
CA ALA A 8 9.16 -12.51 -11.18
C ALA A 8 9.88 -11.26 -10.64
N ASP A 9 10.10 -10.25 -11.47
CA ASP A 9 10.73 -8.98 -11.14
C ASP A 9 9.73 -7.88 -10.72
N GLN A 10 8.44 -8.20 -10.65
CA GLN A 10 7.38 -7.24 -10.34
C GLN A 10 6.78 -7.49 -8.96
N GLN A 11 6.30 -6.41 -8.32
CA GLN A 11 5.59 -6.47 -7.05
C GLN A 11 4.28 -5.70 -7.15
N ILE A 12 3.19 -6.30 -6.67
CA ILE A 12 1.89 -5.64 -6.54
C ILE A 12 1.78 -5.03 -5.13
N LEU A 13 1.47 -3.74 -5.07
CA LEU A 13 1.21 -3.02 -3.83
C LEU A 13 -0.23 -2.52 -3.81
N ASN A 14 -0.98 -2.87 -2.77
CA ASN A 14 -2.35 -2.38 -2.59
C ASN A 14 -2.31 -1.06 -1.82
N VAL A 15 -2.66 0.05 -2.49
CA VAL A 15 -2.65 1.39 -1.91
C VAL A 15 -4.05 1.96 -1.94
N PHE A 16 -4.59 2.28 -0.76
CA PHE A 16 -5.93 2.85 -0.60
C PHE A 16 -5.80 4.35 -0.29
N THR A 17 -6.24 5.18 -1.23
CA THR A 17 -6.18 6.64 -1.12
C THR A 17 -7.42 7.19 -0.42
N LYS A 18 -7.36 8.46 0.03
CA LYS A 18 -8.44 9.13 0.78
C LYS A 18 -8.87 8.35 2.03
N SER A 19 -7.90 7.73 2.71
CA SER A 19 -8.16 6.91 3.90
C SER A 19 -8.76 7.70 5.06
N ASP A 20 -8.71 9.04 5.02
CA ASP A 20 -9.41 9.94 5.93
C ASP A 20 -10.94 9.84 5.88
N LYS A 21 -11.50 9.23 4.82
CA LYS A 21 -12.94 9.00 4.67
C LYS A 21 -13.41 7.66 5.23
N LEU A 22 -12.48 6.81 5.66
CA LEU A 22 -12.78 5.46 6.14
C LEU A 22 -12.90 5.44 7.67
N THR A 23 -13.87 4.67 8.14
CA THR A 23 -14.02 4.33 9.55
C THR A 23 -13.02 3.24 9.96
N GLN A 24 -12.79 3.08 11.27
CA GLN A 24 -11.93 2.02 11.80
C GLN A 24 -12.41 0.61 11.40
N LYS A 25 -13.73 0.40 11.28
CA LYS A 25 -14.32 -0.87 10.85
C LYS A 25 -14.00 -1.17 9.39
N GLU A 26 -14.14 -0.18 8.51
CA GLU A 26 -13.81 -0.32 7.08
C GLU A 26 -12.31 -0.56 6.89
N LEU A 27 -11.46 0.20 7.60
CA LEU A 27 -10.01 -0.02 7.61
C LEU A 27 -9.66 -1.45 8.06
N SER A 28 -10.31 -1.95 9.10
CA SER A 28 -10.10 -3.32 9.59
C SER A 28 -10.51 -4.37 8.54
N ASN A 29 -11.66 -4.18 7.90
CA ASN A 29 -12.13 -5.08 6.86
C ASN A 29 -11.18 -5.11 5.65
N ILE A 30 -10.74 -3.93 5.18
CA ILE A 30 -9.76 -3.83 4.09
C ILE A 30 -8.45 -4.50 4.50
N LYS A 31 -7.96 -4.30 5.73
CA LYS A 31 -6.75 -4.99 6.21
C LYS A 31 -6.90 -6.51 6.28
N LYS A 32 -8.09 -7.03 6.56
CA LYS A 32 -8.32 -8.49 6.54
C LYS A 32 -8.21 -9.06 5.12
N GLU A 33 -8.73 -8.34 4.14
CA GLU A 33 -8.71 -8.77 2.73
C GLU A 33 -7.35 -8.48 2.06
N TYR A 34 -6.71 -7.37 2.43
CA TYR A 34 -5.43 -6.90 1.92
C TYR A 34 -4.46 -6.62 3.09
N PRO A 35 -3.87 -7.64 3.73
CA PRO A 35 -3.02 -7.48 4.92
C PRO A 35 -1.84 -6.50 4.75
N ASN A 36 -1.29 -6.43 3.55
CA ASN A 36 -0.16 -5.55 3.20
C ASN A 36 -0.61 -4.21 2.59
N SER A 37 -1.87 -3.82 2.79
CA SER A 37 -2.40 -2.56 2.27
C SER A 37 -1.72 -1.35 2.91
N ILE A 38 -1.38 -0.36 2.09
CA ILE A 38 -0.95 0.96 2.56
C ILE A 38 -2.12 1.93 2.43
N PHE A 39 -2.43 2.63 3.52
CA PHE A 39 -3.48 3.64 3.53
C PHE A 39 -2.85 5.03 3.46
N ILE A 40 -3.26 5.82 2.49
CA ILE A 40 -2.77 7.20 2.32
C ILE A 40 -3.90 8.21 2.33
N SER A 41 -3.60 9.40 2.85
CA SER A 41 -4.47 10.57 2.75
C SER A 41 -3.62 11.80 2.49
N ASN A 42 -3.80 12.39 1.30
CA ASN A 42 -3.16 13.66 0.97
C ASN A 42 -3.66 14.78 1.88
N LEU A 43 -4.97 14.81 2.16
CA LEU A 43 -5.59 15.82 3.02
C LEU A 43 -5.03 15.80 4.46
N LYS A 44 -4.65 14.62 4.95
CA LYS A 44 -4.08 14.45 6.29
C LYS A 44 -2.56 14.29 6.29
N ASN A 45 -1.91 14.45 5.14
CA ASN A 45 -0.48 14.19 4.93
C ASN A 45 -0.01 12.87 5.59
N ARG A 46 -0.78 11.79 5.41
CA ARG A 46 -0.57 10.51 6.10
C ARG A 46 -0.22 9.41 5.12
N GLY A 47 0.79 8.61 5.48
CA GLY A 47 1.15 7.37 4.78
C GLY A 47 1.90 7.56 3.46
N ILE A 48 2.14 8.81 3.04
CA ILE A 48 2.89 9.15 1.82
C ILE A 48 4.36 8.73 1.98
N ASP A 49 4.99 9.04 3.11
CA ASP A 49 6.39 8.67 3.35
C ASP A 49 6.58 7.15 3.38
N THR A 50 5.68 6.44 4.07
CA THR A 50 5.68 4.97 4.09
C THR A 50 5.51 4.37 2.70
N LEU A 51 4.65 4.97 1.86
CA LEU A 51 4.49 4.53 0.47
C LEU A 51 5.77 4.78 -0.34
N ASN A 52 6.37 5.96 -0.20
CA ASN A 52 7.61 6.31 -0.90
C ASN A 52 8.75 5.38 -0.51
N GLU A 53 8.94 5.14 0.78
CA GLU A 53 9.94 4.19 1.30
C GLU A 53 9.70 2.79 0.74
N LYS A 54 8.44 2.32 0.71
CA LYS A 54 8.12 0.99 0.16
C LYS A 54 8.42 0.89 -1.33
N ILE A 55 8.13 1.93 -2.11
CA ILE A 55 8.43 1.97 -3.54
C ILE A 55 9.95 1.97 -3.73
N PHE A 56 10.67 2.84 -3.01
CA PHE A 56 12.11 3.00 -3.14
C PHE A 56 12.85 1.70 -2.79
N THR A 57 12.54 1.11 -1.64
CA THR A 57 13.12 -0.18 -1.22
C THR A 57 12.82 -1.31 -2.21
N THR A 58 11.63 -1.33 -2.81
CA THR A 58 11.25 -2.34 -3.82
C THR A 58 12.06 -2.18 -5.11
N ILE A 59 12.22 -0.95 -5.61
CA ILE A 59 12.92 -0.67 -6.87
C ILE A 59 14.43 -0.87 -6.73
N PHE A 60 15.02 -0.35 -5.65
CA PHE A 60 16.47 -0.30 -5.49
C PHE A 60 17.04 -1.46 -4.66
N LYS A 61 16.19 -2.33 -4.10
CA LYS A 61 16.59 -3.47 -3.25
C LYS A 61 17.56 -3.07 -2.14
N VAL A 62 17.39 -1.87 -1.59
CA VAL A 62 18.22 -1.40 -0.48
C VAL A 62 17.82 -2.19 0.76
N ASN A 63 18.69 -3.12 1.17
CA ASN A 63 18.54 -3.84 2.42
C ASN A 63 18.64 -2.82 3.56
N SER A 64 17.57 -2.69 4.34
CA SER A 64 17.59 -2.01 5.65
C SER A 64 18.05 -2.98 6.72
#